data_AF-A0A1B7UY38-F1
#
_entry.id   AF-A0A1B7UY38-F1
#
_cell.length_a   1.000
_cell.length_b   1.000
_cell.length_c   1.000
_cell.angle_alpha   90.00
_cell.angle_beta   90.00
_cell.angle_gamma   90.00
#
_symmetry.space_group_name_H-M   'P 1'
#
loop_
_entity.id
_entity.type
_entity.pdbx_description
1 polymer ?
#
loop_
_entity_poly.entity_id
_entity_poly.type
_entity_poly.pdbx_seq_one_letter_code
_entity_poly.pdbx_strand_id
1 'polypeptide(L)'
;MAFRKPITTLGGLIMWENIRQNEHFILQKHKIGLPVWPYKYRITLRQNRMEIANSNDLEEIEMDWSYLKNNVVPQLSEKIDVSNLIFDLVNKLL
;
A
#
# COMPACT_ATOMS: atom_id res chain seq x y z
N MET A 1 -4.76 -6.95 -8.60
CA MET A 1 -4.60 -7.31 -7.17
C MET A 1 -5.90 -6.97 -6.45
N ALA A 2 -6.53 -7.89 -5.71
CA ALA A 2 -7.71 -7.56 -4.91
C ALA A 2 -7.28 -6.80 -3.64
N PHE A 3 -7.88 -5.63 -3.40
CA PHE A 3 -7.63 -4.79 -2.22
C PHE A 3 -7.96 -5.56 -0.94
N ARG A 4 -6.95 -6.09 -0.23
CA ARG A 4 -7.12 -6.64 1.12
C ARG A 4 -6.76 -5.57 2.13
N LYS A 5 -7.70 -5.22 3.01
CA LYS A 5 -7.35 -4.48 4.24
C LYS A 5 -6.24 -5.27 4.96
N PRO A 6 -5.18 -4.62 5.46
CA PRO A 6 -4.15 -5.34 6.19
C PRO A 6 -4.76 -5.92 7.47
N ILE A 7 -4.95 -7.24 7.49
CA ILE A 7 -5.29 -7.99 8.69
C ILE A 7 -3.99 -8.12 9.48
N THR A 8 -3.60 -7.04 10.18
CA THR A 8 -2.46 -7.10 11.10
C THR A 8 -2.99 -7.33 12.50
N THR A 9 -2.80 -8.55 13.00
CA THR A 9 -2.80 -8.80 14.45
C THR A 9 -1.74 -7.91 15.10
N LEU A 10 -1.89 -7.53 16.37
CA LEU A 10 -0.95 -6.66 17.07
C LEU A 10 0.52 -7.15 16.95
N GLY A 11 0.71 -8.47 16.92
CA GLY A 11 2.00 -9.13 16.70
C GLY A 11 2.60 -8.91 15.31
N GLY A 12 1.78 -8.69 14.28
CA GLY A 12 2.26 -8.33 12.95
C GLY A 12 2.85 -6.92 12.89
N LEU A 13 2.37 -5.98 13.71
CA LEU A 13 2.85 -4.58 13.72
C LEU A 13 4.23 -4.42 14.36
N ILE A 14 4.53 -5.17 15.43
CA ILE A 14 5.83 -5.11 16.12
C ILE A 14 6.99 -5.61 15.26
N MET A 15 6.69 -6.32 14.17
CA MET A 15 7.67 -6.85 13.23
C MET A 15 8.11 -5.84 12.17
N TRP A 16 7.51 -4.65 12.16
CA TRP A 16 7.87 -3.56 11.27
C TRP A 16 8.53 -2.42 12.02
N GLU A 17 9.54 -1.84 11.39
CA GLU A 17 10.24 -0.64 11.84
C GLU A 17 9.95 0.48 10.86
N ASN A 18 9.51 1.65 11.37
CA ASN A 18 9.31 2.82 10.53
C ASN A 18 10.67 3.44 10.21
N ILE A 19 11.04 3.46 8.94
CA ILE A 19 12.32 4.04 8.49
C ILE A 19 12.14 5.44 7.89
N ARG A 20 10.96 5.75 7.32
CA ARG A 20 10.56 7.11 6.92
C ARG A 20 9.06 7.31 7.09
N GLN A 21 8.64 8.56 7.21
CA GLN A 21 7.23 8.94 7.28
C GLN A 21 7.02 10.37 6.79
N ASN A 22 5.81 10.64 6.28
CA ASN A 22 5.32 11.99 6.01
C ASN A 22 3.85 12.11 6.46
N GLU A 23 3.14 13.10 5.94
CA GLU A 23 1.73 13.33 6.26
C GLU A 23 0.82 12.17 5.82
N HIS A 24 1.12 11.54 4.68
CA HIS A 24 0.23 10.58 4.03
C HIS A 24 0.71 9.13 4.10
N PHE A 25 2.03 8.92 4.22
CA PHE A 25 2.67 7.62 4.03
C PHE A 25 3.67 7.29 5.14
N ILE A 26 3.84 5.98 5.35
CA ILE A 26 4.87 5.41 6.23
C ILE A 26 5.62 4.35 5.43
N LEU A 27 6.94 4.52 5.30
CA LEU A 27 7.85 3.50 4.78
C LEU A 27 8.36 2.66 5.96
N GLN A 28 8.21 1.35 5.83
CA GLN A 28 8.52 0.40 6.88
C GLN A 28 9.45 -0.70 6.37
N LYS A 29 10.35 -1.15 7.26
CA LYS A 29 11.23 -2.30 7.06
C LYS A 29 10.78 -3.44 7.96
N HIS A 30 10.66 -4.64 7.42
CA HIS A 30 10.40 -5.83 8.20
C HIS A 30 11.67 -6.27 8.93
N LYS A 31 11.57 -6.60 10.22
CA LYS A 31 12.72 -6.96 11.07
C LYS A 31 13.39 -8.28 10.68
N ILE A 32 12.60 -9.24 10.17
CA ILE A 32 13.09 -10.55 9.73
C ILE A 32 13.27 -10.60 8.20
N GLY A 33 12.20 -10.38 7.43
CA GLY A 33 12.26 -10.39 5.97
C GLY A 33 12.25 -11.81 5.42
N LEU A 34 12.77 -11.99 4.20
CA LEU A 34 12.88 -13.31 3.55
C LEU A 34 13.75 -14.27 4.39
N PRO A 35 13.41 -15.57 4.43
CA PRO A 35 12.28 -16.24 3.76
C PRO A 35 10.97 -16.25 4.57
N VAL A 36 11.01 -15.82 5.84
CA VAL A 36 9.88 -15.89 6.77
C VAL A 36 8.74 -14.94 6.36
N TRP A 37 9.10 -13.82 5.73
CA TRP A 37 8.15 -12.83 5.22
C TRP A 37 8.44 -12.51 3.75
N PRO A 38 7.42 -12.42 2.88
CA PRO A 38 7.61 -12.34 1.42
C PRO A 38 8.30 -11.08 0.91
N TYR A 39 8.26 -9.98 1.67
CA TYR A 39 8.87 -8.70 1.29
C TYR A 39 9.55 -8.00 2.47
N LYS A 40 10.70 -7.36 2.22
CA LYS A 40 11.50 -6.71 3.27
C LYS A 40 11.05 -5.29 3.58
N TYR A 41 10.46 -4.59 2.61
CA TYR A 41 10.04 -3.20 2.72
C TYR A 41 8.60 -3.02 2.25
N ARG A 42 7.89 -2.04 2.83
CA ARG A 42 6.56 -1.64 2.38
C ARG A 42 6.30 -0.17 2.61
N ILE A 43 5.45 0.43 1.77
CA ILE A 43 4.87 1.75 1.98
C ILE A 43 3.39 1.56 2.30
N THR A 44 2.93 2.22 3.36
CA THR A 44 1.54 2.17 3.79
C THR A 44 0.94 3.57 3.89
N LEU A 45 -0.37 3.69 3.70
CA LEU A 45 -1.13 4.89 4.03
C LEU A 45 -1.19 5.09 5.53
N ARG A 46 -0.95 6.32 5.99
CA ARG A 46 -1.02 6.66 7.43
C ARG A 46 -2.43 6.51 7.99
N GLN A 47 -3.45 6.89 7.21
CA GLN A 47 -4.84 6.94 7.67
C GLN A 47 -5.42 5.56 8.01
N ASN A 48 -5.18 4.56 7.16
CA ASN A 48 -5.81 3.24 7.27
C ASN A 48 -4.83 2.07 7.22
N ARG A 49 -3.52 2.36 7.18
CA ARG A 49 -2.42 1.39 7.14
C ARG A 49 -2.45 0.49 5.90
N MET A 50 -3.20 0.85 4.87
CA MET A 50 -3.24 0.09 3.62
C MET A 50 -1.89 0.11 2.94
N GLU A 51 -1.38 -1.06 2.56
CA GLU A 51 -0.15 -1.19 1.79
C GLU A 51 -0.41 -0.75 0.35
N ILE A 52 0.50 0.08 -0.18
CA ILE A 52 0.40 0.63 -1.54
C ILE A 52 1.61 0.30 -2.41
N ALA A 53 2.74 -0.08 -1.79
CA ALA A 53 3.94 -0.58 -2.46
C ALA A 53 4.70 -1.52 -1.52
N ASN A 54 5.42 -2.49 -2.07
CA ASN A 54 6.32 -3.38 -1.35
C ASN A 54 7.50 -3.78 -2.25
N SER A 55 8.64 -4.07 -1.62
CA SER A 55 9.81 -4.61 -2.33
C SER A 55 10.74 -5.35 -1.36
N ASN A 56 11.60 -6.21 -1.91
CA ASN A 56 12.73 -6.79 -1.19
C ASN A 56 14.02 -5.95 -1.30
N ASP A 57 14.06 -5.03 -2.25
CA ASP A 57 15.17 -4.15 -2.54
C ASP A 57 14.94 -2.76 -1.94
N LEU A 58 16.01 -2.16 -1.40
CA LEU A 58 15.91 -0.84 -0.76
C LEU A 58 15.89 0.29 -1.79
N GLU A 59 16.63 0.17 -2.88
CA GLU A 59 16.68 1.20 -3.92
C GLU A 59 15.33 1.30 -4.63
N GLU A 60 14.72 0.15 -4.94
CA GLU A 60 13.38 0.11 -5.55
C GLU A 60 12.33 0.78 -4.67
N ILE A 61 12.26 0.43 -3.38
CA ILE A 61 11.25 1.04 -2.48
C ILE A 61 11.52 2.53 -2.22
N GLU A 62 12.77 2.98 -2.30
CA GLU A 62 13.14 4.40 -2.18
C GLU A 62 12.78 5.18 -3.45
N MET A 63 12.84 4.54 -4.62
CA MET A 63 12.31 5.10 -5.86
C MET A 63 10.79 5.28 -5.76
N ASP A 64 10.06 4.25 -5.28
CA ASP A 64 8.62 4.34 -5.04
C ASP A 64 8.27 5.44 -4.03
N TRP A 65 9.02 5.54 -2.93
CA TRP A 65 8.86 6.58 -1.93
C TRP A 65 9.02 7.98 -2.54
N SER A 66 10.08 8.16 -3.33
CA SER A 66 10.38 9.42 -4.01
C SER A 66 9.31 9.78 -5.03
N TYR A 67 8.81 8.80 -5.78
CA TYR A 67 7.72 8.98 -6.73
C TYR A 67 6.45 9.43 -6.00
N LEU A 68 6.03 8.71 -4.95
CA LEU A 68 4.82 9.01 -4.20
C LEU A 68 4.88 10.39 -3.53
N LYS A 69 6.02 10.76 -2.96
CA LYS A 69 6.22 12.08 -2.34
C LYS A 69 5.98 13.24 -3.31
N ASN A 70 6.36 13.07 -4.57
CA ASN A 70 6.34 14.16 -5.56
C ASN A 70 5.11 14.14 -6.48
N ASN A 71 4.43 13.01 -6.62
CA ASN A 71 3.38 12.82 -7.63
C ASN A 71 2.00 12.51 -7.06
N VAL A 72 1.87 12.21 -5.75
CA VAL A 72 0.56 11.94 -5.17
C VAL A 72 -0.23 13.23 -5.08
N VAL A 73 -1.32 13.29 -5.84
CA VAL A 73 -2.33 14.33 -5.76
C VAL A 73 -3.60 13.71 -5.15
N PRO A 74 -4.10 14.23 -4.02
CA PRO A 74 -5.38 13.81 -3.48
C PRO A 74 -6.50 14.04 -4.50
N GLN A 75 -7.18 12.98 -4.91
CA GLN A 75 -8.31 13.06 -5.84
C GLN A 75 -9.61 13.40 -5.08
N LEU A 76 -9.63 14.54 -4.38
CA LEU A 76 -10.74 14.94 -3.50
C LEU A 76 -12.08 15.11 -4.24
N SER A 77 -12.03 15.39 -5.54
CA SER A 77 -13.20 15.62 -6.39
C SER A 77 -13.59 14.43 -7.27
N GLU A 78 -12.78 13.38 -7.34
CA GLU A 78 -13.12 12.21 -8.15
C GLU A 78 -14.13 11.34 -7.39
N LYS A 79 -15.33 11.24 -7.94
CA LYS A 79 -16.29 10.22 -7.52
C LYS A 79 -15.80 8.90 -8.09
N ILE A 80 -15.78 7.85 -7.25
CA ILE A 80 -15.60 6.48 -7.74
C ILE A 80 -16.68 6.25 -8.81
N ASP A 81 -16.26 6.10 -10.06
CA ASP A 81 -17.17 5.87 -11.18
C ASP A 81 -17.70 4.42 -11.13
N VAL A 82 -18.63 4.19 -10.21
CA VAL A 82 -19.36 2.92 -10.06
C VAL A 82 -20.20 2.58 -11.27
N SER A 83 -20.44 3.53 -12.18
CA SER A 83 -21.22 3.35 -13.40
C SER A 83 -20.60 2.26 -14.28
N ASN A 84 -19.27 2.32 -14.47
CA ASN A 84 -18.55 1.34 -15.27
C ASN A 84 -18.49 -0.04 -14.59
N LEU A 85 -18.39 -0.05 -13.25
CA LEU A 85 -18.32 -1.28 -12.47
C LEU A 85 -19.65 -2.07 -12.51
N ILE A 86 -20.78 -1.37 -12.46
CA ILE A 86 -22.12 -1.95 -12.57
C ILE A 86 -22.36 -2.44 -14.00
N PHE A 87 -21.96 -1.66 -15.02
CA PHE A 87 -22.12 -2.03 -16.42
C PHE A 87 -21.36 -3.32 -16.77
N ASP A 88 -20.11 -3.46 -16.32
CA ASP A 88 -19.30 -4.66 -16.52
C ASP A 88 -19.84 -5.90 -15.79
N LEU A 89 -20.46 -5.71 -14.62
CA LEU A 89 -21.09 -6.80 -13.86
C LEU A 89 -22.35 -7.31 -14.55
N VAL A 90 -23.17 -6.40 -15.08
CA VAL A 90 -24.39 -6.74 -15.82
C VAL A 90 -24.04 -7.46 -17.13
N ASN A 91 -23.04 -6.99 -17.89
CA ASN A 91 -22.63 -7.62 -19.14
C ASN A 91 -21.94 -8.98 -18.97
N LYS A 92 -21.45 -9.31 -17.77
CA LYS A 92 -20.89 -10.65 -17.48
C LYS A 92 -21.94 -11.66 -17.02
N LEU A 93 -23.13 -11.21 -16.63
CA LEU A 93 -24.23 -12.04 -16.13
C LEU A 93 -25.31 -12.29 -17.19
N LEU A 94 -25.30 -11.52 -18.28
CA LEU A 94 -26.06 -11.75 -19.52
C LEU A 94 -25.21 -12.53 -20.53
#